data_AF-A0A286RF93-F1
#
_entry.id   AF-A0A286RF93-F1
#
_cell.length_a   1.000
_cell.length_b   1.000
_cell.length_c   1.000
_cell.angle_alpha   90.00
_cell.angle_beta   90.00
_cell.angle_gamma   90.00
#
_symmetry.space_group_name_H-M   'P 1'
#
loop_
_entity.id
_entity.type
_entity.pdbx_description
1 polymer ?
#
loop_
_entity_poly.entity_id
_entity_poly.type
_entity_poly.pdbx_seq_one_letter_code
_entity_poly.pdbx_strand_id
1 'polypeptide(L)'
;MTQVAEQVAQHYAKHMAVGQAAEEMKRADQQTCPCCGISFYKFRSQGRLGCPYDYKAFREQLEFLLANIHGETRHKGKRSSKPPELAARRTELIRLRREMREAVEAEEYERASQIRDEIRRIESEAV
;
A
#
# COMPACT_ATOMS: atom_id res chain seq x y z
N MET A 1 22.84 -25.92 28.63
CA MET A 1 23.28 -26.82 27.53
C MET A 1 22.22 -26.95 26.43
N THR A 2 20.94 -27.09 26.74
CA THR A 2 19.83 -27.17 25.77
C THR A 2 19.58 -25.90 24.94
N GLN A 3 19.74 -24.71 25.55
CA GLN A 3 19.47 -23.42 24.88
C GLN A 3 20.46 -23.09 23.75
N VAL A 4 21.72 -23.51 23.88
CA VAL A 4 22.75 -23.30 22.85
C VAL A 4 22.49 -24.22 21.64
N ALA A 5 22.06 -25.47 21.89
CA ALA A 5 21.69 -26.39 20.81
C ALA A 5 20.47 -25.90 20.02
N GLU A 6 19.50 -25.29 20.70
CA GLU A 6 18.29 -24.71 20.10
C GLU A 6 18.61 -23.47 19.24
N GLN A 7 19.48 -22.58 19.73
CA GLN A 7 19.96 -21.42 18.97
C GLN A 7 20.79 -21.82 17.74
N VAL A 8 21.63 -22.85 17.86
CA VAL A 8 22.41 -23.39 16.75
C VAL A 8 21.48 -24.01 15.70
N ALA A 9 20.45 -24.78 16.12
CA ALA A 9 19.46 -25.35 15.20
C ALA A 9 18.66 -24.27 14.44
N GLN A 10 18.23 -23.21 15.13
CA GLN A 10 17.54 -22.07 14.50
C GLN A 10 18.44 -21.32 13.50
N HIS A 11 19.72 -21.11 13.84
CA HIS A 11 20.70 -20.49 12.96
C HIS A 11 20.96 -21.35 11.71
N TYR A 12 21.17 -22.66 11.86
CA TYR A 12 21.32 -23.57 10.74
C TYR A 12 20.06 -23.63 9.86
N ALA A 13 18.85 -23.65 10.45
CA ALA A 13 17.60 -23.60 9.71
C ALA A 13 17.46 -22.30 8.89
N LYS A 14 17.89 -21.16 9.44
CA LYS A 14 17.91 -19.88 8.74
C LYS A 14 18.91 -19.86 7.57
N HIS A 15 20.13 -20.38 7.76
CA HIS A 15 21.12 -20.50 6.68
C HIS A 15 20.70 -21.48 5.59
N MET A 16 20.08 -22.60 5.97
CA MET A 16 19.48 -23.56 5.03
C MET A 16 18.35 -22.92 4.21
N ALA A 17 17.47 -22.14 4.85
CA ALA A 17 16.40 -21.42 4.15
C ALA A 17 16.94 -20.37 3.17
N VAL A 18 18.04 -19.68 3.51
CA VAL A 18 18.72 -18.74 2.59
C VAL A 18 19.35 -19.49 1.42
N GLY A 19 19.96 -20.65 1.64
CA GLY A 19 20.51 -21.49 0.59
C GLY A 19 19.45 -22.03 -0.37
N GLN A 20 18.29 -22.45 0.16
CA GLN A 20 17.14 -22.90 -0.64
C GLN A 20 16.54 -21.77 -1.47
N ALA A 21 16.41 -20.57 -0.91
CA ALA A 21 15.94 -19.39 -1.63
C ALA A 21 16.89 -18.98 -2.77
N ALA A 22 18.20 -19.12 -2.61
CA ALA A 22 19.18 -18.89 -3.67
C ALA A 22 19.06 -19.94 -4.80
N GLU A 23 18.93 -21.21 -4.42
CA GLU A 23 18.36 -22.34 -5.18
C GLU A 23 17.25 -21.97 -6.17
N GLU A 24 16.14 -21.57 -5.58
CA GLU A 24 14.90 -21.28 -6.28
C GLU A 24 15.03 -20.04 -7.16
N MET A 25 15.77 -19.03 -6.69
CA MET A 25 16.07 -17.83 -7.48
C MET A 25 16.91 -18.15 -8.71
N LYS A 26 17.94 -19.00 -8.60
CA LYS A 26 18.75 -19.41 -9.76
C LYS A 26 17.94 -20.21 -10.76
N ARG A 27 17.02 -21.07 -10.30
CA ARG A 27 16.10 -21.81 -11.17
C ARG A 27 15.12 -20.88 -11.87
N ALA A 28 14.59 -19.89 -11.17
CA ALA A 28 13.74 -18.86 -11.74
C ALA A 28 14.50 -18.04 -12.81
N ASP A 29 15.74 -17.63 -12.54
CA ASP A 29 16.56 -16.84 -13.48
C ASP A 29 16.82 -17.59 -14.82
N GLN A 30 16.76 -18.92 -14.84
CA GLN A 30 16.88 -19.76 -16.04
C GLN A 30 15.58 -19.91 -16.83
N GLN A 31 14.43 -19.55 -16.26
CA GLN A 31 13.16 -19.61 -16.99
C GLN A 31 13.15 -18.59 -18.13
N THR A 32 12.67 -19.04 -19.28
CA THR A 32 12.54 -18.22 -20.48
C THR A 32 11.11 -18.28 -21.00
N CYS A 33 10.65 -17.18 -21.59
CA CYS A 33 9.35 -17.16 -22.23
C CYS A 33 9.40 -17.95 -23.55
N PRO A 34 8.49 -18.92 -23.78
CA PRO A 34 8.45 -19.68 -25.03
C PRO A 34 8.00 -18.85 -26.25
N CYS A 35 7.43 -17.65 -26.03
CA CYS A 35 6.94 -16.79 -27.11
C CYS A 35 7.99 -15.77 -27.59
N CYS A 36 8.63 -15.05 -26.67
CA CYS A 36 9.59 -13.98 -27.00
C CYS A 36 11.04 -14.29 -26.62
N GLY A 37 11.28 -15.39 -25.89
CA GLY A 37 12.62 -15.83 -25.48
C GLY A 37 13.27 -15.02 -24.36
N ILE A 38 12.59 -14.03 -23.77
CA ILE A 38 13.15 -13.27 -22.64
C ILE A 38 13.35 -14.19 -21.43
N SER A 39 14.47 -14.06 -20.73
CA SER A 39 14.70 -14.75 -19.46
C SER A 39 14.18 -13.94 -18.27
N PHE A 40 13.81 -14.62 -17.19
CA PHE A 40 13.42 -13.95 -15.96
C PHE A 40 14.55 -13.06 -15.40
N TYR A 41 15.81 -13.48 -15.53
CA TYR A 41 16.98 -12.66 -15.20
C TYR A 41 16.99 -11.31 -15.94
N LYS A 42 16.67 -11.33 -17.24
CA LYS A 42 16.61 -10.11 -18.07
C LYS A 42 15.45 -9.20 -17.65
N PHE A 43 14.29 -9.77 -17.29
CA PHE A 43 13.21 -9.02 -16.67
C PHE A 43 13.65 -8.39 -15.34
N ARG A 44 14.32 -9.13 -14.45
CA ARG A 44 14.74 -8.63 -13.13
C ARG A 44 15.76 -7.50 -13.21
N SER A 45 16.63 -7.51 -14.21
CA SER A 45 17.64 -6.46 -14.45
C SER A 45 17.08 -5.23 -15.16
N GLN A 46 16.12 -5.39 -16.09
CA GLN A 46 15.59 -4.29 -16.91
C GLN A 46 14.22 -3.76 -16.45
N GLY A 47 13.50 -4.52 -15.62
CA GLY A 47 12.16 -4.21 -15.12
C GLY A 47 11.06 -4.26 -16.19
N ARG A 48 11.32 -4.83 -17.37
CA ARG A 48 10.38 -4.84 -18.51
C ARG A 48 10.13 -6.25 -19.01
N LEU A 49 8.85 -6.56 -19.23
CA LEU A 49 8.41 -7.77 -19.91
C LEU A 49 8.39 -7.51 -21.43
N GLY A 50 8.69 -8.53 -22.22
CA GLY A 50 8.76 -8.46 -23.67
C GLY A 50 7.42 -8.71 -24.36
N CYS A 51 6.60 -9.65 -23.86
CA CYS A 51 5.30 -9.98 -24.46
C CYS A 51 4.22 -10.29 -23.41
N PRO A 52 2.92 -10.32 -23.78
CA PRO A 52 1.84 -10.62 -22.85
C PRO A 52 1.92 -12.02 -22.22
N TYR A 53 2.55 -12.98 -22.92
CA TYR A 53 2.72 -14.34 -22.41
C TYR A 53 3.67 -14.39 -21.21
N ASP A 54 4.53 -13.39 -21.03
CA ASP A 54 5.49 -13.35 -19.92
C ASP A 54 4.79 -13.29 -18.56
N TYR A 55 3.60 -12.68 -18.47
CA TYR A 55 2.77 -12.70 -17.27
C TYR A 55 2.31 -14.11 -16.88
N LYS A 56 2.15 -15.00 -17.86
CA LYS A 56 1.79 -16.40 -17.63
C LYS A 56 3.05 -17.25 -17.36
N ALA A 57 4.11 -17.02 -18.13
CA ALA A 57 5.36 -17.76 -18.02
C ALA A 57 6.06 -17.56 -16.66
N PHE A 58 6.02 -16.34 -16.12
CA PHE A 58 6.68 -15.98 -14.87
C PHE A 58 5.70 -15.74 -13.72
N ARG A 59 4.51 -16.36 -13.77
CA ARG A 59 3.41 -16.07 -12.85
C ARG A 59 3.80 -16.20 -11.38
N GLU A 60 4.45 -17.30 -11.02
CA GLU A 60 4.80 -17.62 -9.63
C GLU A 60 5.73 -16.57 -9.03
N GLN A 61 6.74 -16.14 -9.80
CA GLN A 61 7.70 -15.14 -9.35
C GLN A 61 7.14 -13.72 -9.39
N LEU A 62 6.32 -13.42 -10.40
CA LEU A 62 5.62 -12.14 -10.51
C LEU A 62 4.63 -11.95 -9.35
N GLU A 63 3.94 -13.01 -8.92
CA GLU A 63 2.99 -12.92 -7.81
C GLU A 63 3.67 -12.49 -6.51
N PHE A 64 4.80 -13.12 -6.15
CA PHE A 64 5.60 -12.73 -4.99
C PHE A 64 6.15 -11.30 -5.12
N LEU A 65 6.69 -10.95 -6.30
CA LEU A 65 7.27 -9.64 -6.54
C LEU A 65 6.21 -8.51 -6.50
N LEU A 66 5.06 -8.72 -7.13
CA LEU A 66 3.96 -7.76 -7.14
C LEU A 66 3.32 -7.63 -5.76
N ALA A 67 3.21 -8.72 -4.98
CA ALA A 67 2.76 -8.66 -3.60
C ALA A 67 3.69 -7.77 -2.75
N ASN A 68 5.01 -7.88 -2.92
CA ASN A 68 5.97 -7.06 -2.19
C ASN A 68 5.93 -5.58 -2.60
N ILE A 69 5.70 -5.27 -3.88
CA ILE A 69 5.65 -3.88 -4.38
C ILE A 69 4.32 -3.20 -4.01
N HIS A 70 3.19 -3.88 -4.24
CA HIS A 70 1.86 -3.31 -4.10
C HIS A 70 1.22 -3.55 -2.72
N GLY A 71 1.82 -4.40 -1.89
CA GLY A 71 1.32 -4.78 -0.57
C GLY A 71 0.14 -5.74 -0.58
N GLU A 72 -0.69 -5.72 -1.63
CA GLU A 72 -1.81 -6.64 -1.79
C GLU A 72 -1.97 -7.10 -3.25
N THR A 73 -2.23 -8.39 -3.45
CA THR A 73 -2.36 -9.02 -4.78
C THR A 73 -3.70 -8.77 -5.45
N ARG A 74 -4.69 -8.23 -4.71
CA ARG A 74 -6.03 -7.97 -5.21
C ARG A 74 -6.46 -6.54 -4.90
N HIS A 75 -6.79 -5.79 -5.96
CA HIS A 75 -7.43 -4.50 -5.79
C HIS A 75 -8.85 -4.69 -5.22
N LYS A 76 -9.07 -4.26 -3.98
CA LYS A 76 -10.38 -4.31 -3.29
C LYS A 76 -11.27 -3.10 -3.59
N GLY A 77 -10.89 -2.25 -4.54
CA GLY A 77 -11.60 -1.01 -4.90
C GLY A 77 -11.04 0.24 -4.22
N LYS A 78 -11.48 1.42 -4.68
CA LYS A 78 -11.12 2.73 -4.11
C LYS A 78 -12.04 3.07 -2.92
N ARG A 79 -11.82 2.42 -1.78
CA ARG A 79 -12.41 2.85 -0.51
C ARG A 79 -11.41 3.74 0.23
N SER A 80 -11.83 4.91 0.69
CA SER A 80 -11.01 5.69 1.61
C SER A 80 -10.77 4.85 2.86
N SER A 81 -9.51 4.72 3.28
CA SER A 81 -9.15 4.09 4.56
C SER A 81 -9.81 4.79 5.76
N LYS A 82 -10.35 5.99 5.57
CA LYS A 82 -11.03 6.77 6.60
C LYS A 82 -12.51 6.38 6.67
N PRO A 83 -13.08 6.27 7.88
CA PRO A 83 -14.52 6.14 8.08
C PRO A 83 -15.28 7.17 7.24
N PRO A 84 -16.39 6.79 6.59
CA PRO A 84 -17.22 7.71 5.81
C PRO A 84 -17.67 8.91 6.65
N GLU A 85 -17.84 8.72 7.96
CA GLU A 85 -18.17 9.78 8.91
C GLU A 85 -17.08 10.87 8.99
N LEU A 86 -15.79 10.51 8.96
CA LEU A 86 -14.71 11.50 8.94
C LEU A 86 -14.70 12.30 7.63
N ALA A 87 -15.08 11.68 6.51
CA ALA A 87 -15.17 12.37 5.22
C ALA A 87 -16.36 13.36 5.19
N ALA A 88 -17.52 12.94 5.72
CA ALA A 88 -18.69 13.80 5.86
C ALA A 88 -18.40 15.00 6.78
N ARG A 89 -17.82 14.75 7.97
CA ARG A 89 -17.41 15.81 8.91
C ARG A 89 -16.42 16.79 8.29
N ARG A 90 -15.42 16.31 7.56
CA ARG A 90 -14.44 17.19 6.88
C ARG A 90 -15.09 18.06 5.81
N THR A 91 -16.06 17.52 5.08
CA THR A 91 -16.84 18.26 4.08
C THR A 91 -17.66 19.36 4.75
N GLU A 92 -18.30 19.03 5.87
CA GLU A 92 -19.08 19.98 6.66
C GLU A 92 -18.23 21.13 7.23
N LEU A 93 -17.05 20.83 7.78
CA LEU A 93 -16.10 21.85 8.23
C LEU A 93 -15.65 22.79 7.11
N ILE A 94 -15.48 22.27 5.89
CA ILE A 94 -15.13 23.11 4.73
C ILE A 94 -16.30 24.05 4.39
N ARG A 95 -17.53 23.55 4.42
CA ARG A 95 -18.76 24.34 4.19
C ARG A 95 -18.90 25.46 5.22
N LEU A 96 -18.85 25.12 6.52
CA LEU A 96 -19.00 26.09 7.61
C LEU A 96 -17.90 27.16 7.59
N ARG A 97 -16.64 26.79 7.32
CA ARG A 97 -15.55 27.78 7.19
C ARG A 97 -15.76 28.74 6.03
N ARG A 98 -16.41 28.30 4.96
CA ARG A 98 -16.78 29.17 3.84
C ARG A 98 -17.91 30.12 4.24
N GLU A 99 -18.98 29.60 4.83
CA GLU A 99 -20.12 30.40 5.28
C GLU A 99 -19.73 31.43 6.35
N MET A 100 -18.80 31.08 7.24
CA MET A 100 -18.25 32.03 8.22
C MET A 100 -17.55 33.21 7.53
N ARG A 101 -16.77 32.96 6.47
CA ARG A 101 -16.13 34.05 5.71
C ARG A 101 -17.15 34.93 5.01
N GLU A 102 -18.14 34.32 4.37
CA GLU A 102 -19.23 35.03 3.71
C GLU A 102 -20.03 35.91 4.71
N ALA A 103 -20.31 35.40 5.91
CA ALA A 103 -20.96 36.16 6.97
C ALA A 103 -20.11 37.34 7.48
N VAL A 104 -18.78 37.18 7.57
CA VAL A 104 -17.87 38.28 7.93
C VAL A 104 -17.82 39.35 6.84
N GLU A 105 -17.77 38.96 5.57
CA GLU A 105 -17.79 39.87 4.42
C GLU A 105 -19.12 40.63 4.32
N ALA A 106 -20.24 40.01 4.74
CA ALA A 106 -21.55 40.62 4.82
C ALA A 106 -21.81 41.43 6.11
N GLU A 107 -20.80 41.59 6.97
CA GLU A 107 -20.91 42.25 8.29
C GLU A 107 -21.93 41.60 9.26
N GLU A 108 -22.31 40.34 9.02
CA GLU A 108 -23.18 39.52 9.86
C GLU A 108 -22.39 38.88 11.02
N TYR A 109 -21.83 39.70 11.91
CA TYR A 109 -20.91 39.23 12.96
C TYR A 109 -21.53 38.24 13.97
N GLU A 110 -22.83 38.38 14.27
CA GLU A 110 -23.54 37.46 15.15
C GLU A 110 -23.60 36.05 14.54
N ARG A 111 -23.95 35.97 13.25
CA ARG A 111 -23.97 34.72 12.49
C ARG A 111 -22.57 34.12 12.36
N ALA A 112 -21.56 34.95 12.10
CA ALA A 112 -20.18 34.49 12.06
C ALA A 112 -19.73 33.89 13.41
N SER A 113 -20.15 34.48 14.54
CA SER A 113 -19.87 33.92 15.87
C SER A 113 -20.55 32.56 16.07
N GLN A 114 -21.82 32.41 15.69
CA GLN A 114 -22.54 31.14 15.77
C GLN A 114 -21.86 30.04 14.94
N ILE A 115 -21.48 30.35 13.69
CA ILE A 115 -20.78 29.40 12.82
C ILE A 115 -19.40 29.01 13.38
N ARG A 116 -18.68 29.97 13.97
CA ARG A 116 -17.39 29.71 14.62
C ARG A 116 -17.53 28.74 15.79
N ASP A 117 -18.55 28.92 16.61
CA ASP A 117 -18.78 28.08 17.78
C ASP A 117 -19.20 26.66 17.36
N GLU A 118 -19.96 26.55 16.26
CA GLU A 118 -20.30 25.27 15.62
C GLU A 118 -19.07 24.53 15.06
N ILE A 119 -18.15 25.24 14.39
CA ILE A 119 -16.89 24.68 13.93
C ILE A 119 -16.08 24.11 15.11
N ARG A 120 -16.00 24.85 16.23
CA ARG A 120 -15.31 24.39 17.44
C ARG A 120 -15.94 23.13 18.01
N ARG A 121 -17.28 23.03 18.02
CA ARG A 121 -18.00 21.85 18.49
C ARG A 121 -17.63 20.62 17.67
N ILE A 122 -17.73 20.71 16.34
CA ILE A 122 -17.40 19.61 15.42
C ILE A 122 -15.93 19.20 15.53
N GLU A 123 -15.02 20.15 15.71
CA GLU A 123 -13.59 19.87 15.92
C GLU A 123 -13.31 19.21 17.29
N SER A 124 -14.06 19.57 18.34
CA SER A 124 -13.93 18.97 19.66
C SER A 124 -14.48 17.54 19.74
N GLU A 125 -15.53 17.21 18.98
CA GLU A 125 -16.09 15.86 18.86
C GLU A 125 -15.22 14.92 17.98
N ALA A 126 -14.13 15.43 17.41
CA ALA A 126 -13.20 14.69 16.56
C ALA A 126 -11.93 14.20 17.29
N VAL A 127 -11.77 14.54 18.58
CA VAL A 127 -10.74 14.02 19.49
C VAL A 127 -11.28 12.79 20.20
#